data_AF-A0A1J7GW93-F1
#
_entry.id   AF-A0A1J7GW93-F1
#
_cell.length_a   1.000
_cell.length_b   1.000
_cell.length_c   1.000
_cell.angle_alpha   90.00
_cell.angle_beta   90.00
_cell.angle_gamma   90.00
#
_symmetry.space_group_name_H-M   'P 1'
#
loop_
_entity.id
_entity.type
_entity.pdbx_description
1 polymer ?
#
loop_
_entity_poly.entity_id
_entity_poly.type
_entity_poly.pdbx_seq_one_letter_code
_entity_poly.pdbx_strand_id
1 'polypeptide(L)'
;MLKLHRMLASSRHGLLDKAISFNKPSVTHHFSTSSHATGYNSNRILAPYSVYKGKAAFSLTPSLPTFTKLHSGAVVVDRRGSIMVIFMHAIGDRKYDWENRQRFALSATEVGSLLTMGPQDSCEFFHDPSIKSSNAGQVRKSLSIKPHANSNGYFMNLTVVNNLLNTKEFFSVPVTAAEFAVMKTACSFALPHIMGWDKMTHQQSTGGTVGLQSKVVGQQVFESEWDK
;
A
#
# COMPACT_ATOMS: atom_id res chain seq x y z
N MET A 1 -50.69 36.24 27.57
CA MET A 1 -50.60 37.49 28.37
C MET A 1 -50.17 37.08 29.77
N LEU A 2 -49.11 37.55 30.44
CA LEU A 2 -48.09 38.61 30.31
C LEU A 2 -46.79 38.02 30.93
N LYS A 3 -45.69 37.91 30.18
CA LYS A 3 -44.45 38.71 30.30
C LYS A 3 -43.94 38.99 31.73
N LEU A 4 -42.87 38.28 32.12
CA LEU A 4 -41.89 38.73 33.12
C LEU A 4 -40.71 39.42 32.39
N HIS A 5 -40.41 40.65 32.80
CA HIS A 5 -39.19 41.38 32.45
C HIS A 5 -38.62 41.97 33.73
N ARG A 6 -37.36 41.69 34.06
CA ARG A 6 -36.39 42.72 34.43
C ARG A 6 -34.96 42.20 34.33
N MET A 7 -34.10 43.05 33.78
CA MET A 7 -32.71 42.82 33.42
C MET A 7 -31.73 43.19 34.54
N LEU A 8 -30.62 42.43 34.54
CA LEU A 8 -29.19 42.79 34.68
C LEU A 8 -28.72 43.68 35.85
N ALA A 9 -27.77 43.14 36.61
CA ALA A 9 -26.41 43.69 36.73
C ALA A 9 -25.47 42.62 37.32
N SER A 10 -24.50 42.13 36.55
CA SER A 10 -23.43 41.24 37.03
C SER A 10 -22.15 42.03 37.22
N SER A 11 -21.55 41.83 38.39
CA SER A 11 -20.39 42.53 38.95
C SER A 11 -19.09 42.17 38.23
N ARG A 12 -18.21 43.16 38.10
CA ARG A 12 -16.83 43.03 37.59
C ARG A 12 -15.92 42.57 38.74
N HIS A 13 -15.23 41.44 38.55
CA HIS A 13 -13.95 41.19 39.20
C HIS A 13 -13.01 40.55 38.19
N GLY A 14 -11.90 41.24 37.94
CA GLY A 14 -10.85 40.81 37.03
C GLY A 14 -9.97 39.72 37.61
N LEU A 15 -9.46 38.88 36.73
CA LEU A 15 -8.34 37.98 36.95
C LEU A 15 -7.63 37.75 35.61
N LEU A 16 -6.41 38.28 35.52
CA LEU A 16 -5.25 37.73 34.80
C LEU A 16 -5.46 37.13 33.39
N ASP A 17 -5.30 37.97 32.37
CA ASP A 17 -4.97 37.54 31.01
C ASP A 17 -3.52 37.03 30.96
N LYS A 18 -3.32 35.72 31.13
CA LYS A 18 -2.15 35.03 30.58
C LYS A 18 -2.48 34.59 29.16
N ALA A 19 -1.93 35.32 28.18
CA ALA A 19 -1.90 34.89 26.79
C ALA A 19 -1.12 33.56 26.69
N ILE A 20 -1.84 32.45 26.59
CA ILE A 20 -1.26 31.17 26.19
C ILE A 20 -1.11 31.22 24.67
N SER A 21 0.11 31.50 24.23
CA SER A 21 0.51 31.35 22.83
C SER A 21 0.44 29.86 22.47
N PHE A 22 -0.60 29.46 21.74
CA PHE A 22 -0.67 28.15 21.11
C PHE A 22 0.30 28.12 19.93
N ASN A 23 1.55 27.78 20.20
CA ASN A 23 2.45 27.27 19.16
C ASN A 23 1.83 25.96 18.63
N LYS A 24 1.29 26.00 17.42
CA LYS A 24 0.95 24.79 16.65
C LYS A 24 2.23 23.97 16.48
N PRO A 25 2.34 22.74 17.01
CA PRO A 25 3.39 21.85 16.56
C PRO A 25 3.03 21.44 15.13
N SER A 26 3.80 21.92 14.15
CA SER A 26 3.78 21.31 12.83
C SER A 26 4.45 19.94 12.98
N VAL A 27 3.63 18.91 13.17
CA VAL A 27 4.11 17.53 13.15
C VAL A 27 4.32 17.19 11.68
N THR A 28 5.49 17.55 11.17
CA THR A 28 5.97 16.95 9.92
C THR A 28 6.43 15.53 10.26
N HIS A 29 5.61 14.55 9.90
CA HIS A 29 6.00 13.14 9.97
C HIS A 29 7.02 12.87 8.85
N HIS A 30 8.30 13.03 9.17
CA HIS A 30 9.41 12.70 8.28
C HIS A 30 9.66 11.19 8.34
N PHE A 31 9.20 10.43 7.34
CA PHE A 31 9.69 9.08 7.11
C PHE A 31 10.97 9.15 6.27
N SER A 32 12.12 9.36 6.94
CA SER A 32 13.42 9.34 6.29
C SER A 32 13.88 7.89 6.06
N THR A 33 13.95 7.43 4.81
CA THR A 33 14.76 6.26 4.45
C THR A 33 16.15 6.74 4.05
N SER A 34 17.04 6.87 5.03
CA SER A 34 18.44 7.23 4.80
C SER A 34 19.15 6.12 4.02
N SER A 35 19.82 6.50 2.93
CA SER A 35 20.83 5.70 2.25
C SER A 35 22.19 6.38 2.42
N HIS A 36 23.18 5.71 3.02
CA HIS A 36 24.56 5.57 2.48
C HIS A 36 25.59 4.96 3.44
N ALA A 37 26.35 3.99 2.88
CA ALA A 37 27.66 3.45 3.24
C ALA A 37 27.80 2.25 4.23
N THR A 38 28.35 1.16 3.67
CA THR A 38 29.14 0.06 4.27
C THR A 38 28.51 -0.81 5.38
N GLY A 39 28.18 -2.06 5.04
CA GLY A 39 27.82 -3.12 6.01
C GLY A 39 26.32 -3.21 6.33
N TYR A 40 25.45 -3.24 5.34
CA TYR A 40 24.00 -3.12 5.57
C TYR A 40 23.31 -4.47 5.80
N ASN A 41 23.10 -4.81 7.08
CA ASN A 41 21.73 -5.14 7.46
C ASN A 41 20.92 -3.85 7.22
N SER A 42 20.37 -3.68 6.01
CA SER A 42 19.36 -2.65 5.81
C SER A 42 18.31 -2.91 6.89
N ASN A 43 17.98 -1.93 7.73
CA ASN A 43 16.89 -2.03 8.70
C ASN A 43 15.56 -2.22 7.94
N ARG A 44 15.35 -3.44 7.44
CA ARG A 44 14.24 -3.80 6.58
C ARG A 44 13.05 -4.02 7.50
N ILE A 45 12.20 -3.02 7.57
CA ILE A 45 10.95 -3.11 8.32
C ILE A 45 9.98 -3.96 7.52
N LEU A 46 9.47 -5.03 8.14
CA LEU A 46 8.40 -5.86 7.60
C LEU A 46 7.12 -5.57 8.38
N ALA A 47 6.13 -5.01 7.72
CA ALA A 47 4.85 -4.62 8.33
C ALA A 47 3.67 -5.14 7.49
N PRO A 48 3.43 -6.47 7.47
CA PRO A 48 2.31 -7.04 6.74
C PRO A 48 0.98 -6.73 7.45
N TYR A 49 -0.07 -6.47 6.67
CA TYR A 49 -1.45 -6.52 7.16
C TYR A 49 -1.98 -7.95 7.01
N SER A 50 -2.42 -8.57 8.10
CA SER A 50 -2.83 -9.98 8.12
C SER A 50 -4.26 -10.16 8.61
N VAL A 51 -5.00 -11.07 7.97
CA VAL A 51 -6.35 -11.49 8.35
C VAL A 51 -6.34 -12.99 8.64
N TYR A 52 -6.74 -13.35 9.87
CA TYR A 52 -6.72 -14.72 10.38
C TYR A 52 -8.15 -15.24 10.57
N LYS A 53 -8.50 -16.36 9.92
CA LYS A 53 -9.83 -17.00 10.01
C LYS A 53 -9.69 -18.50 10.30
N GLY A 54 -10.81 -19.17 10.55
CA GLY A 54 -10.81 -20.55 11.06
C GLY A 54 -10.12 -21.59 10.16
N LYS A 55 -10.21 -21.44 8.83
CA LYS A 55 -9.67 -22.43 7.87
C LYS A 55 -8.39 -21.98 7.16
N ALA A 56 -8.19 -20.67 7.05
CA ALA A 56 -7.08 -20.08 6.34
C ALA A 56 -6.84 -18.64 6.81
N ALA A 57 -5.67 -18.13 6.49
CA ALA A 57 -5.30 -16.74 6.68
C ALA A 57 -4.66 -16.20 5.40
N PHE A 58 -4.63 -14.88 5.27
CA PHE A 58 -3.74 -14.23 4.32
C PHE A 58 -3.05 -13.01 4.93
N SER A 59 -1.96 -12.59 4.31
CA SER A 59 -1.29 -11.32 4.59
C SER A 59 -1.01 -10.52 3.32
N LEU A 60 -1.10 -9.20 3.38
CA LEU A 60 -0.68 -8.26 2.33
C LEU A 60 0.59 -7.54 2.77
N THR A 61 1.58 -7.48 1.89
CA THR A 61 2.78 -6.67 2.09
C THR A 61 3.21 -6.00 0.78
N PRO A 62 3.58 -4.71 0.80
CA PRO A 62 4.19 -4.09 -0.38
C PRO A 62 5.55 -4.72 -0.67
N SER A 63 5.80 -4.94 -1.96
CA SER A 63 7.08 -5.29 -2.54
C SER A 63 7.55 -4.10 -3.37
N LEU A 64 8.51 -3.35 -2.84
CA LEU A 64 8.98 -2.12 -3.47
C LEU A 64 9.64 -2.39 -4.84
N PRO A 65 9.60 -1.41 -5.76
CA PRO A 65 10.35 -1.49 -7.00
C PRO A 65 11.85 -1.53 -6.74
N THR A 66 12.59 -1.98 -7.75
CA THR A 66 14.05 -1.84 -7.79
C THR A 66 14.41 -0.79 -8.83
N PHE A 67 15.62 -0.26 -8.73
CA PHE A 67 16.09 0.81 -9.58
C PHE A 67 17.49 0.50 -10.11
N THR A 68 17.75 0.97 -11.34
CA THR A 68 19.06 0.92 -11.99
C THR A 68 19.53 2.33 -12.31
N LYS A 69 20.85 2.56 -12.23
CA LYS A 69 21.46 3.83 -12.60
C LYS A 69 21.88 3.80 -14.07
N LEU A 70 21.43 4.78 -14.83
CA LEU A 70 21.81 4.98 -16.24
C LEU A 70 23.18 5.65 -16.35
N HIS A 71 23.79 5.57 -17.54
CA HIS A 71 25.08 6.22 -17.83
C HIS A 71 25.00 7.75 -17.65
N SER A 72 23.84 8.36 -17.93
CA SER A 72 23.57 9.78 -17.68
C SER A 72 23.54 10.19 -16.21
N GLY A 73 23.64 9.22 -15.29
CA GLY A 73 23.50 9.44 -13.85
C GLY A 73 22.06 9.37 -13.31
N ALA A 74 21.07 9.36 -14.20
CA ALA A 74 19.66 9.19 -13.83
C ALA A 74 19.38 7.81 -13.22
N VAL A 75 18.37 7.74 -12.36
CA VAL A 75 17.91 6.49 -11.75
C VAL A 75 16.53 6.16 -12.30
N VAL A 76 16.37 4.96 -12.84
CA VAL A 76 15.12 4.48 -13.47
C VAL A 76 14.63 3.21 -12.77
N VAL A 77 13.31 3.01 -12.75
CA VAL A 77 12.70 1.76 -12.25
C VAL A 77 13.13 0.61 -13.16
N ASP A 78 13.70 -0.44 -12.57
CA ASP A 78 14.12 -1.66 -13.26
C ASP A 78 13.01 -2.72 -13.18
N ARG A 79 12.79 -3.29 -11.98
CA ARG A 79 11.60 -4.09 -11.66
C ARG A 79 10.53 -3.24 -10.99
N ARG A 80 9.32 -3.25 -11.53
CA ARG A 80 8.12 -2.66 -10.90
C ARG A 80 7.82 -3.32 -9.54
N GLY A 81 7.29 -2.54 -8.60
CA GLY A 81 6.77 -3.05 -7.35
C GLY A 81 5.43 -3.77 -7.52
N SER A 82 4.99 -4.41 -6.44
CA SER A 82 3.71 -5.13 -6.38
C SER A 82 3.21 -5.20 -4.93
N ILE A 83 1.95 -5.57 -4.72
CA ILE A 83 1.46 -6.01 -3.42
C ILE A 83 1.51 -7.53 -3.38
N MET A 84 2.33 -8.09 -2.49
CA MET A 84 2.40 -9.52 -2.29
C MET A 84 1.28 -9.96 -1.35
N VAL A 85 0.42 -10.86 -1.83
CA VAL A 85 -0.60 -11.56 -1.04
C VAL A 85 -0.10 -12.97 -0.75
N ILE A 86 -0.08 -13.35 0.53
CA ILE A 86 0.40 -14.66 0.99
C ILE A 86 -0.75 -15.37 1.70
N PHE A 87 -1.12 -16.56 1.25
CA PHE A 87 -2.17 -17.40 1.84
C PHE A 87 -1.56 -18.59 2.59
N MET A 88 -2.21 -18.97 3.70
CA MET A 88 -1.81 -20.08 4.56
C MET A 88 -3.04 -20.87 4.99
N HIS A 89 -2.93 -22.20 5.03
CA HIS A 89 -3.95 -23.06 5.64
C HIS A 89 -3.85 -23.01 7.16
N ALA A 90 -4.98 -23.14 7.85
CA ALA A 90 -4.97 -23.41 9.28
C ALA A 90 -4.53 -24.86 9.54
N ILE A 91 -3.67 -25.05 10.53
CA ILE A 91 -3.17 -26.37 11.00
C ILE A 91 -3.56 -26.66 12.44
N GLY A 92 -4.49 -25.85 12.97
CA GLY A 92 -5.00 -25.93 14.33
C GLY A 92 -5.56 -24.59 14.76
N ASP A 93 -6.09 -24.54 15.98
CA ASP A 93 -6.68 -23.32 16.51
C ASP A 93 -5.67 -22.17 16.56
N ARG A 94 -5.94 -21.14 15.74
CA ARG A 94 -5.10 -19.95 15.60
C ARG A 94 -3.65 -20.28 15.20
N LYS A 95 -3.43 -21.40 14.51
CA LYS A 95 -2.14 -21.81 13.95
C LYS A 95 -2.24 -21.98 12.44
N TYR A 96 -1.26 -21.48 11.71
CA TYR A 96 -1.27 -21.45 10.25
C TYR A 96 0.04 -21.98 9.69
N ASP A 97 -0.05 -22.75 8.61
CA ASP A 97 1.11 -23.36 7.95
C ASP A 97 1.87 -22.33 7.12
N TRP A 98 2.95 -21.80 7.69
CA TRP A 98 3.82 -20.87 6.98
C TRP A 98 4.68 -21.56 5.92
N GLU A 99 5.06 -22.82 6.13
CA GLU A 99 5.96 -23.53 5.22
C GLU A 99 5.27 -23.78 3.87
N ASN A 100 4.02 -24.24 3.90
CA ASN A 100 3.21 -24.50 2.71
C ASN A 100 2.36 -23.29 2.26
N ARG A 101 2.88 -22.07 2.44
CA ARG A 101 2.18 -20.83 2.03
C ARG A 101 2.18 -20.64 0.51
N GLN A 102 1.07 -20.13 -0.02
CA GLN A 102 0.96 -19.73 -1.42
C GLN A 102 1.06 -18.21 -1.60
N ARG A 103 1.68 -17.80 -2.71
CA ARG A 103 1.91 -16.38 -3.04
C ARG A 103 1.18 -15.97 -4.31
N PHE A 104 0.66 -14.75 -4.32
CA PHE A 104 0.06 -14.07 -5.46
C PHE A 104 0.47 -12.59 -5.43
N ALA A 105 1.01 -12.05 -6.52
CA ALA A 105 1.52 -10.69 -6.54
C ALA A 105 0.58 -9.77 -7.33
N LEU A 106 -0.08 -8.81 -6.71
CA LEU A 106 -0.89 -7.83 -7.40
C LEU A 106 0.00 -6.71 -7.97
N SER A 107 -0.01 -6.55 -9.28
CA SER A 107 0.57 -5.40 -9.97
C SER A 107 -0.17 -4.10 -9.60
N ALA A 108 0.42 -2.94 -9.92
CA ALA A 108 -0.22 -1.64 -9.70
C ALA A 108 -1.61 -1.56 -10.36
N THR A 109 -1.78 -2.16 -11.54
CA THR A 109 -3.06 -2.20 -12.25
C THR A 109 -4.10 -3.07 -11.54
N GLU A 110 -3.71 -4.26 -11.07
CA GLU A 110 -4.61 -5.15 -10.34
C GLU A 110 -4.98 -4.58 -8.96
N VAL A 111 -4.05 -3.85 -8.32
CA VAL A 111 -4.34 -3.02 -7.15
C VAL A 111 -5.40 -1.97 -7.51
N GLY A 112 -5.27 -1.30 -8.66
CA GLY A 112 -6.30 -0.39 -9.18
C GLY A 112 -7.68 -1.04 -9.26
N SER A 113 -7.78 -2.24 -9.84
CA SER A 113 -9.05 -3.00 -9.89
C SER A 113 -9.64 -3.28 -8.51
N LEU A 114 -8.80 -3.67 -7.53
CA LEU A 114 -9.23 -3.87 -6.14
C LEU A 114 -9.76 -2.56 -5.51
N LEU A 115 -9.09 -1.44 -5.78
CA LEU A 115 -9.47 -0.13 -5.23
C LEU A 115 -10.79 0.39 -5.78
N THR A 116 -11.14 0.06 -7.03
CA THR A 116 -12.40 0.50 -7.65
C THR A 116 -13.61 -0.34 -7.27
N MET A 117 -13.44 -1.50 -6.64
CA MET A 117 -14.57 -2.38 -6.26
C MET A 117 -15.57 -1.68 -5.35
N GLY A 118 -16.84 -1.67 -5.75
CA GLY A 118 -17.99 -1.37 -4.93
C GLY A 118 -18.47 -2.56 -4.08
N PRO A 119 -19.53 -2.39 -3.28
CA PRO A 119 -20.04 -3.41 -2.34
C PRO A 119 -20.51 -4.73 -2.99
N GLN A 120 -20.89 -4.71 -4.26
CA GLN A 120 -21.37 -5.87 -5.01
C GLN A 120 -20.40 -6.34 -6.10
N ASP A 121 -19.29 -5.62 -6.27
CA ASP A 121 -18.37 -5.92 -7.35
C ASP A 121 -17.51 -7.13 -7.00
N SER A 122 -17.07 -7.83 -8.04
CA SER A 122 -16.09 -8.88 -7.94
C SER A 122 -14.93 -8.61 -8.89
N CYS A 123 -13.74 -9.08 -8.54
CA CYS A 123 -12.61 -9.10 -9.47
C CYS A 123 -11.94 -10.48 -9.46
N GLU A 124 -11.28 -10.82 -10.57
CA GLU A 124 -10.53 -12.06 -10.72
C GLU A 124 -9.23 -11.79 -11.49
N PHE A 125 -8.15 -12.42 -11.04
CA PHE A 125 -6.81 -12.24 -11.57
C PHE A 125 -6.19 -13.61 -11.85
N PHE A 126 -5.53 -13.75 -13.00
CA PHE A 126 -4.96 -15.02 -13.46
C PHE A 126 -3.47 -14.86 -13.74
N HIS A 127 -2.67 -15.65 -13.04
CA HIS A 127 -1.21 -15.63 -13.16
C HIS A 127 -0.71 -17.00 -13.60
N ASP A 128 0.20 -17.00 -14.57
CA ASP A 128 1.07 -18.14 -14.88
C ASP A 128 2.50 -17.75 -14.50
N PRO A 129 3.02 -18.22 -13.35
CA PRO A 129 4.37 -17.92 -12.90
C PRO A 129 5.47 -18.36 -13.89
N SER A 130 5.14 -19.30 -14.79
CA SER A 130 6.06 -19.93 -15.73
C SER A 130 5.88 -19.44 -17.16
N ILE A 131 5.07 -18.39 -17.40
CA ILE A 131 4.65 -17.95 -18.75
C ILE A 131 5.82 -17.63 -19.71
N LYS A 132 6.98 -17.26 -19.18
CA LYS A 132 8.21 -16.97 -19.95
C LYS A 132 9.24 -18.10 -19.94
N SER A 133 8.84 -19.30 -19.56
CA SER A 133 9.70 -20.49 -19.47
C SER A 133 9.13 -21.63 -20.30
N SER A 134 9.89 -22.72 -20.42
CA SER A 134 9.41 -23.98 -21.04
C SER A 134 8.21 -24.60 -20.30
N ASN A 135 7.95 -24.20 -19.05
CA ASN A 135 6.85 -24.71 -18.23
C ASN A 135 5.58 -23.85 -18.30
N ALA A 136 5.46 -22.97 -19.31
CA ALA A 136 4.27 -22.16 -19.51
C ALA A 136 2.99 -23.02 -19.53
N GLY A 137 1.94 -22.52 -18.88
CA GLY A 137 0.65 -23.18 -18.75
C GLY A 137 0.57 -24.32 -17.73
N GLN A 138 1.71 -24.75 -17.17
CA GLN A 138 1.79 -25.86 -16.21
C GLN A 138 1.45 -25.45 -14.78
N VAL A 139 1.68 -24.19 -14.41
CA VAL A 139 1.29 -23.65 -13.10
C VAL A 139 0.35 -22.48 -13.32
N ARG A 140 -0.83 -22.53 -12.72
CA ARG A 140 -1.85 -21.48 -12.85
C ARG A 140 -2.35 -21.07 -11.48
N LYS A 141 -2.45 -19.77 -11.27
CA LYS A 141 -3.01 -19.17 -10.06
C LYS A 141 -4.19 -18.30 -10.43
N SER A 142 -5.35 -18.54 -9.84
CA SER A 142 -6.51 -17.64 -9.91
C SER A 142 -6.78 -17.08 -8.52
N LEU A 143 -6.76 -15.75 -8.40
CA LEU A 143 -7.21 -15.03 -7.22
C LEU A 143 -8.54 -14.35 -7.56
N SER A 144 -9.60 -14.65 -6.80
CA SER A 144 -10.88 -13.96 -6.92
C SER A 144 -11.28 -13.30 -5.60
N ILE A 145 -11.88 -12.12 -5.72
CA ILE A 145 -12.49 -11.37 -4.61
C ILE A 145 -13.96 -11.23 -4.95
N LYS A 146 -14.83 -11.84 -4.13
CA LYS A 146 -16.28 -11.89 -4.39
C LYS A 146 -17.06 -11.44 -3.15
N PRO A 147 -18.12 -10.65 -3.28
CA PRO A 147 -18.91 -10.21 -2.14
C PRO A 147 -19.59 -11.41 -1.46
N HIS A 148 -19.82 -11.30 -0.17
CA HIS A 148 -20.72 -12.23 0.54
C HIS A 148 -22.14 -12.11 -0.02
N ALA A 149 -22.96 -13.17 0.13
CA ALA A 149 -24.34 -13.16 -0.35
C ALA A 149 -25.21 -12.03 0.25
N ASN A 150 -24.85 -11.55 1.45
CA ASN A 150 -25.48 -10.43 2.14
C ASN A 150 -24.66 -9.12 2.04
N SER A 151 -23.61 -9.10 1.22
CA SER A 151 -22.78 -7.94 0.91
C SER A 151 -22.13 -7.25 2.11
N ASN A 152 -21.97 -7.97 3.22
CA ASN A 152 -21.35 -7.44 4.45
C ASN A 152 -19.82 -7.67 4.52
N GLY A 153 -19.23 -8.09 3.41
CA GLY A 153 -17.84 -8.51 3.31
C GLY A 153 -17.56 -9.21 1.98
N TYR A 154 -16.39 -9.83 1.88
CA TYR A 154 -15.89 -10.47 0.68
C TYR A 154 -15.18 -11.77 1.02
N PHE A 155 -15.21 -12.74 0.11
CA PHE A 155 -14.29 -13.87 0.11
C PHE A 155 -13.08 -13.54 -0.76
N MET A 156 -11.88 -13.68 -0.20
CA MET A 156 -10.65 -13.79 -0.98
C MET A 156 -10.33 -15.27 -1.20
N ASN A 157 -10.40 -15.70 -2.46
CA ASN A 157 -10.18 -17.09 -2.84
C ASN A 157 -8.96 -17.21 -3.75
N LEU A 158 -8.00 -18.04 -3.37
CA LEU A 158 -6.86 -18.40 -4.22
C LEU A 158 -6.95 -19.86 -4.62
N THR A 159 -6.91 -20.13 -5.92
CA THR A 159 -6.75 -21.48 -6.48
C THR A 159 -5.38 -21.57 -7.12
N VAL A 160 -4.60 -22.60 -6.77
CA VAL A 160 -3.31 -22.91 -7.39
C VAL A 160 -3.40 -24.30 -8.00
N VAL A 161 -3.18 -24.40 -9.31
CA VAL A 161 -3.07 -25.65 -10.04
C VAL A 161 -1.64 -25.79 -10.50
N ASN A 162 -0.96 -26.86 -10.12
CA ASN A 162 0.39 -27.18 -10.54
C ASN A 162 0.42 -28.58 -11.14
N ASN A 163 0.45 -28.63 -12.48
CA ASN A 163 0.44 -29.88 -13.23
C ASN A 163 1.78 -30.62 -13.16
N LEU A 164 2.89 -29.91 -12.89
CA LEU A 164 4.22 -30.54 -12.78
C LEU A 164 4.31 -31.44 -11.54
N LEU A 165 3.69 -30.99 -10.44
CA LEU A 165 3.66 -31.72 -9.17
C LEU A 165 2.34 -32.46 -8.95
N ASN A 166 1.41 -32.37 -9.91
CA ASN A 166 0.04 -32.88 -9.80
C ASN A 166 -0.67 -32.42 -8.52
N THR A 167 -0.52 -31.14 -8.15
CA THR A 167 -1.16 -30.56 -6.97
C THR A 167 -2.24 -29.55 -7.33
N LYS A 168 -3.26 -29.50 -6.49
CA LYS A 168 -4.32 -28.48 -6.54
C LYS A 168 -4.58 -27.99 -5.12
N GLU A 169 -4.34 -26.70 -4.90
CA GLU A 169 -4.55 -26.06 -3.61
C GLU A 169 -5.64 -24.99 -3.73
N PHE A 170 -6.46 -24.86 -2.69
CA PHE A 170 -7.55 -23.90 -2.64
C PHE A 170 -7.62 -23.25 -1.26
N PHE A 171 -7.60 -21.92 -1.23
CA PHE A 171 -7.68 -21.11 -0.02
C PHE A 171 -8.93 -20.24 -0.13
N SER A 172 -9.70 -20.14 0.96
CA SER A 172 -10.86 -19.26 1.05
C SER A 172 -10.85 -18.55 2.40
N VAL A 173 -10.75 -17.23 2.38
CA VAL A 173 -10.72 -16.39 3.57
C VAL A 173 -11.87 -15.38 3.52
N PRO A 174 -12.87 -15.47 4.42
CA PRO A 174 -13.88 -14.44 4.57
C PRO A 174 -13.26 -13.17 5.17
N VAL A 175 -13.58 -12.02 4.59
CA VAL A 175 -13.09 -10.69 4.95
C VAL A 175 -14.31 -9.83 5.24
N THR A 176 -14.38 -9.25 6.42
CA THR A 176 -15.45 -8.32 6.79
C THR A 176 -15.33 -7.02 6.01
N ALA A 177 -16.41 -6.24 5.91
CA ALA A 177 -16.36 -4.90 5.31
C ALA A 177 -15.28 -4.00 5.97
N ALA A 178 -15.08 -4.09 7.29
CA ALA A 178 -14.05 -3.35 8.01
C ALA A 178 -12.63 -3.80 7.61
N GLU A 179 -12.37 -5.11 7.57
CA GLU A 179 -11.07 -5.65 7.15
C GLU A 179 -10.77 -5.30 5.68
N PHE A 180 -11.80 -5.29 4.83
CA PHE A 180 -11.69 -4.90 3.43
C PHE A 180 -11.40 -3.40 3.28
N ALA A 181 -12.04 -2.55 4.08
CA ALA A 181 -11.76 -1.12 4.09
C ALA A 181 -10.29 -0.82 4.45
N VAL A 182 -9.76 -1.46 5.49
CA VAL A 182 -8.33 -1.36 5.85
C VAL A 182 -7.44 -1.80 4.69
N MET A 183 -7.80 -2.90 4.02
CA MET A 183 -7.06 -3.40 2.86
C MET A 183 -7.04 -2.38 1.71
N LYS A 184 -8.19 -1.79 1.35
CA LYS A 184 -8.25 -0.75 0.31
C LYS A 184 -7.42 0.46 0.70
N THR A 185 -7.50 0.94 1.94
CA THR A 185 -6.71 2.06 2.43
C THR A 185 -5.21 1.78 2.37
N ALA A 186 -4.77 0.61 2.84
CA ALA A 186 -3.37 0.21 2.80
C ALA A 186 -2.84 0.10 1.36
N CYS A 187 -3.62 -0.51 0.46
CA CYS A 187 -3.28 -0.61 -0.96
C CYS A 187 -3.22 0.76 -1.64
N SER A 188 -4.16 1.66 -1.35
CA SER A 188 -4.17 3.02 -1.88
C SER A 188 -2.95 3.80 -1.44
N PHE A 189 -2.58 3.70 -0.16
CA PHE A 189 -1.37 4.31 0.37
C PHE A 189 -0.11 3.73 -0.26
N ALA A 190 -0.03 2.40 -0.40
CA ALA A 190 1.15 1.73 -0.95
C ALA A 190 1.32 1.91 -2.47
N LEU A 191 0.26 2.23 -3.21
CA LEU A 191 0.25 2.35 -4.67
C LEU A 191 1.37 3.26 -5.23
N PRO A 192 1.52 4.53 -4.79
CA PRO A 192 2.61 5.39 -5.26
C PRO A 192 4.00 4.82 -4.92
N HIS A 193 4.16 4.14 -3.78
CA HIS A 193 5.44 3.54 -3.38
C HIS A 193 5.81 2.33 -4.25
N ILE A 194 4.86 1.46 -4.60
CA ILE A 194 5.14 0.32 -5.49
C ILE A 194 5.42 0.78 -6.93
N MET A 195 4.98 1.99 -7.30
CA MET A 195 5.32 2.66 -8.57
C MET A 195 6.66 3.41 -8.51
N GLY A 196 7.24 3.61 -7.33
CA GLY A 196 8.49 4.35 -7.12
C GLY A 196 8.34 5.87 -7.16
N TRP A 197 7.10 6.38 -7.11
CA TRP A 197 6.81 7.81 -7.16
C TRP A 197 7.22 8.53 -5.88
N ASP A 198 7.28 7.82 -4.75
CA ASP A 198 7.80 8.33 -3.50
C ASP A 198 9.26 8.79 -3.64
N LYS A 199 10.11 8.05 -4.36
CA LYS A 199 11.50 8.46 -4.61
C LYS A 199 11.56 9.74 -5.44
N MET A 200 10.64 9.92 -6.39
CA MET A 200 10.56 11.14 -7.21
C MET A 200 10.13 12.36 -6.37
N THR A 201 9.09 12.23 -5.54
CA THR A 201 8.56 13.34 -4.73
C THR A 201 9.48 13.69 -3.55
N HIS A 202 10.19 12.70 -2.99
CA HIS A 202 11.20 12.95 -1.96
C HIS A 202 12.45 13.68 -2.51
N GLN A 203 12.87 13.38 -3.74
CA GLN A 203 14.00 14.10 -4.36
C GLN A 203 13.69 15.60 -4.55
N GLN A 204 12.45 15.93 -4.91
CA GLN A 204 12.03 17.32 -5.11
C GLN A 204 11.98 18.13 -3.80
N SER A 205 11.70 17.49 -2.66
CA SER A 205 11.59 18.17 -1.36
C SER A 205 12.94 18.47 -0.70
N THR A 206 14.01 17.75 -1.05
CA THR A 206 15.39 18.02 -0.60
C THR A 206 16.15 19.08 -1.41
N GLY A 207 15.50 19.72 -2.40
CA GLY A 207 16.11 20.79 -3.21
C GLY A 207 16.15 22.18 -2.56
N GLY A 208 15.71 22.33 -1.32
CA GLY A 208 15.78 23.58 -0.56
C GLY A 208 17.05 23.65 0.29
N THR A 209 17.88 24.68 0.05
CA THR A 209 19.09 25.08 0.80
C THR A 209 20.28 24.12 0.78
N VAL A 210 21.20 24.30 -0.18
CA VAL A 210 22.60 24.75 0.04
C VAL A 210 23.11 25.29 -1.30
N GLY A 211 23.58 26.54 -1.31
CA GLY A 211 24.17 27.16 -2.49
C GLY A 211 25.45 26.45 -2.94
N LEU A 212 25.42 25.89 -4.14
CA LEU A 212 26.57 25.82 -5.02
C LEU A 212 26.04 25.97 -6.44
N GLN A 213 26.30 27.13 -7.05
CA GLN A 213 26.09 27.30 -8.48
C GLN A 213 26.97 26.28 -9.22
N SER A 214 26.35 25.30 -9.85
CA SER A 214 26.93 24.65 -11.02
C SER A 214 26.14 25.11 -12.24
N LYS A 215 26.74 26.03 -13.00
CA LYS A 215 26.32 26.38 -14.35
C LYS A 215 26.49 25.17 -15.25
N VAL A 216 25.51 24.28 -15.26
CA VAL A 216 25.07 23.54 -16.46
C VAL A 216 23.57 23.37 -16.30
N VAL A 217 22.81 24.40 -16.68
CA VAL A 217 21.39 24.22 -17.02
C VAL A 217 21.39 23.48 -18.35
N GLY A 218 21.64 22.17 -18.28
CA GLY A 218 21.16 21.25 -19.29
C GLY A 218 19.66 21.29 -19.16
N GLN A 219 19.04 22.11 -19.99
CA GLN A 219 17.61 22.26 -20.16
C GLN A 219 17.02 20.85 -20.11
N GLN A 220 16.35 20.50 -19.01
CA GLN A 220 15.35 19.44 -19.09
C GLN A 220 14.31 20.02 -20.03
N VAL A 221 14.47 19.74 -21.31
CA VAL A 221 13.42 19.84 -22.30
C VAL A 221 12.39 18.85 -21.79
N PHE A 222 11.49 19.33 -20.93
CA PHE A 222 10.16 18.79 -20.92
C PHE A 222 9.72 18.94 -22.36
N GLU A 223 9.53 17.84 -23.08
CA GLU A 223 8.62 17.89 -24.21
C GLU A 223 7.24 18.14 -23.59
N SER A 224 6.97 19.42 -23.31
CA SER A 224 5.64 19.88 -22.96
C SER A 224 4.79 19.72 -24.21
N GLU A 225 3.54 19.29 -24.05
CA GLU A 225 2.56 19.28 -25.14
C GLU A 225 2.47 20.65 -25.85
N TRP A 226 2.85 21.71 -25.13
CA TRP A 226 2.82 23.10 -25.55
C TRP A 226 4.11 23.62 -26.20
N ASP A 227 5.17 22.82 -26.32
CA ASP A 227 6.41 23.21 -26.99
C ASP A 227 6.38 22.81 -28.47
N LYS A 228 5.43 23.40 -29.22
CA LYS A 228 5.36 23.38 -30.68
C LYS A 228 5.41 24.78 -31.26
#